data_AF-A0A0A2ZYJ2-F1
#
_entry.id   AF-A0A0A2ZYJ2-F1
#
_cell.length_a   1.000
_cell.length_b   1.000
_cell.length_c   1.000
_cell.angle_alpha   90.00
_cell.angle_beta   90.00
_cell.angle_gamma   90.00
#
_symmetry.space_group_name_H-M   'P 1'
#
loop_
_entity.id
_entity.type
_entity.pdbx_description
1 polymer ?
#
loop_
_entity_poly.entity_id
_entity_poly.type
_entity_poly.pdbx_seq_one_letter_code
_entity_poly.pdbx_strand_id
1 'polypeptide(L)' 'MKTTTSYNIKLDKKMKIERMALELGIKLGRNVKWTEVMGVLVDEFAKDACDVILVREKEKQLKK' A
#
# COMPACT_ATOMS: atom_id res chain seq x y z
N MET A 1 14.78 20.20 -0.62
CA MET A 1 14.66 19.58 -1.95
C MET A 1 13.57 18.52 -1.86
N LYS A 2 12.44 18.62 -2.56
CA LYS A 2 11.47 17.51 -2.63
C LYS A 2 11.98 16.51 -3.66
N THR A 3 12.81 15.57 -3.24
CA THR A 3 13.27 14.47 -4.08
C THR A 3 12.14 13.45 -4.19
N THR A 4 11.57 13.31 -5.40
CA THR A 4 10.55 12.31 -5.70
C THR A 4 11.19 11.09 -6.34
N THR A 5 10.79 9.90 -5.91
CA THR A 5 11.21 8.62 -6.51
C THR A 5 9.96 7.88 -7.01
N SER A 6 10.08 7.20 -8.14
CA SER A 6 8.99 6.44 -8.76
C SER A 6 9.08 4.95 -8.45
N TYR A 7 7.93 4.31 -8.21
CA TYR A 7 7.81 2.86 -8.07
C TYR A 7 6.85 2.29 -9.11
N ASN A 8 7.28 1.24 -9.81
CA ASN A 8 6.43 0.55 -10.77
C ASN A 8 5.49 -0.42 -10.06
N ILE A 9 4.19 -0.11 -10.10
CA ILE A 9 3.13 -0.96 -9.59
C ILE A 9 2.39 -1.63 -10.77
N LYS A 10 2.10 -2.93 -10.64
CA LYS A 10 1.27 -3.63 -11.63
C LYS A 10 -0.14 -3.05 -11.64
N LEU A 11 -0.76 -3.00 -12.83
CA LEU A 11 -2.06 -2.38 -13.02
C LEU A 11 -3.15 -3.00 -12.13
N ASP A 12 -3.14 -4.33 -11.93
CA ASP A 12 -4.08 -5.03 -11.07
C ASP A 12 -4.02 -4.55 -9.61
N LYS A 13 -2.82 -4.31 -9.09
CA LYS A 13 -2.63 -3.80 -7.73
C LYS A 13 -3.11 -2.37 -7.60
N LYS A 14 -2.80 -1.52 -8.60
CA LYS A 14 -3.32 -0.15 -8.64
C LYS A 14 -4.84 -0.14 -8.63
N MET A 15 -5.48 -0.94 -9.48
CA MET A 15 -6.95 -1.02 -9.58
C MET A 15 -7.60 -1.47 -8.26
N LYS A 16 -6.96 -2.36 -7.50
CA LYS A 16 -7.44 -2.74 -6.16
C LYS A 16 -7.43 -1.54 -5.20
N ILE A 17 -6.32 -0.80 -5.13
CA ILE A 17 -6.21 0.39 -4.27
C ILE A 17 -7.21 1.46 -4.70
N GLU A 18 -7.39 1.64 -6.01
CA GLU A 18 -8.31 2.60 -6.56
C GLU A 18 -9.77 2.28 -6.22
N ARG A 19 -10.17 1.00 -6.25
CA ARG A 19 -11.50 0.57 -5.77
C ARG A 19 -11.68 0.85 -4.27
N MET A 20 -10.69 0.52 -3.45
CA MET A 20 -10.75 0.81 -2.01
C MET A 20 -10.85 2.32 -1.72
N ALA A 21 -10.13 3.15 -2.50
CA ALA A 21 -10.22 4.59 -2.40
C ALA A 21 -11.62 5.11 -2.78
N LEU A 22 -12.24 4.57 -3.83
CA LEU A 22 -13.62 4.91 -4.20
C LEU A 22 -14.62 4.55 -3.09
N GLU A 23 -14.54 3.33 -2.54
CA GLU A 23 -15.40 2.90 -1.44
C GLU A 23 -15.23 3.78 -0.19
N LEU A 24 -13.99 4.16 0.13
CA LEU A 24 -13.69 5.08 1.22
C LEU A 24 -14.26 6.48 0.94
N GLY A 25 -14.14 6.95 -0.30
CA GLY A 25 -14.67 8.24 -0.73
C GLY A 25 -16.19 8.34 -0.61
N ILE A 26 -16.91 7.26 -0.97
CA ILE A 26 -18.36 7.17 -0.77
C ILE A 26 -18.71 7.31 0.72
N LYS A 27 -17.99 6.60 1.59
CA LYS A 27 -18.23 6.64 3.05
C LYS A 27 -17.93 8.01 3.66
N LEU A 28 -16.91 8.70 3.15
CA LEU A 28 -16.49 10.02 3.62
C LEU A 28 -17.25 11.19 2.95
N GLY A 29 -18.04 10.92 1.91
CA GLY A 29 -18.71 11.97 1.13
C GLY A 29 -17.73 12.87 0.35
N ARG A 30 -16.49 12.43 0.14
CA ARG A 30 -15.46 13.17 -0.61
C ARG A 30 -14.75 12.28 -1.60
N ASN A 31 -14.23 12.86 -2.69
CA ASN A 31 -13.36 12.11 -3.58
C ASN A 31 -12.03 11.80 -2.89
N VAL A 32 -11.67 10.52 -2.80
CA VAL A 32 -10.39 10.05 -2.26
C VAL A 32 -9.58 9.48 -3.41
N LYS A 33 -8.36 9.97 -3.60
CA LYS A 33 -7.45 9.47 -4.64
C LYS A 33 -6.71 8.23 -4.14
N TRP A 34 -6.48 7.27 -5.01
CA TRP A 34 -5.67 6.08 -4.70
C TRP A 34 -4.24 6.44 -4.23
N THR A 35 -3.70 7.58 -4.67
CA THR A 35 -2.39 8.11 -4.23
C THR A 35 -2.39 8.54 -2.76
N GLU A 36 -3.53 9.01 -2.25
CA GLU A 36 -3.68 9.39 -0.83
C GLU A 36 -3.62 8.14 0.06
N VAL A 37 -4.34 7.09 -0.34
CA VAL A 37 -4.27 5.77 0.31
C VAL A 37 -2.84 5.22 0.27
N MET A 38 -2.15 5.36 -0.87
CA MET A 38 -0.76 4.93 -1.01
C MET A 38 0.18 5.73 -0.10
N GLY A 39 -0.06 7.04 0.07
CA GLY A 39 0.70 7.88 0.99
C GLY A 39 0.60 7.37 2.42
N VAL A 40 -0.62 7.14 2.91
CA VAL A 40 -0.85 6.59 4.26
C VAL A 40 -0.19 5.21 4.43
N LEU A 41 -0.27 4.33 3.43
CA LEU A 41 0.40 3.03 3.47
C LEU A 41 1.93 3.15 3.63
N VAL A 42 2.55 4.14 2.99
CA VAL A 42 4.00 4.36 3.07
C VAL A 42 4.39 5.05 4.36
N ASP A 43 3.62 6.03 4.80
CA ASP A 43 3.97 6.87 5.96
C ASP A 43 3.66 6.18 7.29
N GLU A 44 2.51 5.51 7.39
CA GLU A 44 2.01 4.95 8.65
C GLU A 44 2.29 3.44 8.77
N PHE A 45 2.23 2.70 7.67
CA PHE A 45 2.28 1.22 7.68
C PHE A 45 3.62 0.63 7.24
N ALA A 46 4.66 1.44 7.05
CA ALA A 46 5.98 0.94 6.65
C ALA A 46 6.58 -0.06 7.67
N LYS A 47 6.36 0.18 8.98
CA LYS A 47 6.88 -0.70 10.04
C LYS A 47 6.21 -2.08 10.00
N ASP A 48 4.88 -2.09 9.91
CA ASP A 48 4.11 -3.33 9.79
C ASP A 48 4.49 -4.11 8.51
N ALA A 49 4.77 -3.38 7.42
CA ALA A 49 5.25 -4.00 6.18
C ALA A 49 6.61 -4.71 6.38
N CYS A 50 7.53 -4.12 7.14
CA CYS A 50 8.80 -4.76 7.50
C CYS A 50 8.59 -6.04 8.31
N ASP A 51 7.71 -6.02 9.29
CA ASP A 51 7.41 -7.19 10.14
C ASP A 51 6.80 -8.33 9.32
N VAL A 52 5.87 -8.01 8.41
CA VAL A 52 5.29 -9.00 7.48
C VAL A 52 6.36 -9.63 6.58
N ILE A 53 7.32 -8.84 6.09
CA ILE A 53 8.44 -9.36 5.29
C ILE A 53 9.29 -10.33 6.13
N LEU A 54 9.60 -9.96 7.37
CA LEU A 54 10.38 -10.79 8.28
C LEU A 54 9.70 -12.13 8.57
N VAL A 55 8.39 -12.11 8.85
CA VAL A 55 7.60 -13.32 9.08
C VAL A 55 7.61 -14.22 7.85
N ARG A 56 7.35 -13.66 6.66
CA ARG A 56 7.36 -14.43 5.40
C ARG A 56 8.71 -15.08 5.13
N GLU A 57 9.80 -14.42 5.48
CA GLU A 57 11.13 -14.99 5.28
C GLU A 57 11.40 -16.14 6.26
N LYS A 58 10.99 -16.00 7.52
CA LYS A 58 11.05 -17.10 8.51
C LYS A 58 10.22 -18.32 8.06
N GLU A 59 9.02 -18.09 7.55
CA GLU A 59 8.15 -19.16 7.02
C GLU A 59 8.77 -19.92 5.85
N LYS A 60 9.50 -19.23 4.95
CA LYS A 60 10.21 -19.89 3.85
C LYS A 60 11.35 -20.77 4.34
N GLN A 61 12.09 -20.34 5.37
CA GLN A 61 13.20 -21.12 5.93
C GLN A 61 12.70 -22.37 6.68
N LEU A 62 11.52 -22.31 7.30
CA LEU A 62 10.90 -23.46 7.98
C LEU A 62 10.33 -24.52 7.01
N LYS A 63 10.07 -24.15 5.75
CA LYS A 63 9.55 -25.04 4.70
C LYS A 63 10.64 -25.60 3.79
N LYS A 64 11.90 -25.24 4.02
CA LYS A 64 13.08 -25.82 3.37
C LYS A 64 13.65 -26.93 4.23
#